data_AF-A0A9E2MY77-F1
#
_entry.id   AF-A0A9E2MY77-F1
#
_cell.length_a   1.000
_cell.length_b   1.000
_cell.length_c   1.000
_cell.angle_alpha   90.00
_cell.angle_beta   90.00
_cell.angle_gamma   90.00
#
_symmetry.space_group_name_H-M   'P 1'
#
loop_
_entity.id
_entity.type
_entity.pdbx_description
1 polymer ?
#
loop_
_entity_poly.entity_id
_entity_poly.type
_entity_poly.pdbx_seq_one_letter_code
_entity_poly.pdbx_strand_id
1 'polypeptide(L)'
;MTDEDSAGRPMDDVWDIPVINSQAHERLGYPTQKPELLLERVINASSNEGDIVLDPFCGCGTSISVAQRYKRQWIGIDITHLSINLIKQRLKDAFNLESKKDYLVIGEPEDLAGARELASQNRYQFQWWALALVNARPYGDKVKGSDTGIDGYIYFSDEENKYQRAIVQVKSGGVSVKDIRDLGHVIEREKSEIGILITLESATKPMIKEAFQKGYYKADTIKGNYPKLQILTIEDLFAGEKPQIPAMISHTKKAPAVYQTPTEELEY
;
A
#
# COMPACT_ATOMS: atom_id res chain seq x y z
N MET A 1 29.21 -31.69 -38.16
CA MET A 1 28.56 -32.29 -36.99
C MET A 1 27.88 -31.12 -36.31
N THR A 2 26.56 -31.11 -36.29
CA THR A 2 25.75 -29.96 -35.86
C THR A 2 25.81 -29.86 -34.34
N ASP A 3 26.44 -28.80 -33.83
CA ASP A 3 26.33 -28.38 -32.43
C ASP A 3 24.92 -27.80 -32.22
N GLU A 4 23.92 -28.69 -32.15
CA GLU A 4 22.62 -28.34 -31.61
C GLU A 4 22.70 -28.50 -30.09
N ASP A 5 22.67 -27.37 -29.37
CA ASP A 5 22.52 -27.36 -27.92
C ASP A 5 21.34 -28.25 -27.52
N SER A 6 21.61 -29.28 -26.72
CA SER A 6 20.54 -30.16 -26.24
C SER A 6 19.61 -29.33 -25.35
N ALA A 7 18.31 -29.31 -25.65
CA ALA A 7 17.30 -28.48 -24.97
C ALA A 7 17.05 -28.81 -23.47
N GLY A 8 17.95 -29.57 -22.83
CA GLY A 8 17.83 -29.98 -21.44
C GLY A 8 16.75 -31.04 -21.21
N ARG A 9 16.47 -31.34 -19.94
CA ARG A 9 15.35 -32.19 -19.54
C ARG A 9 14.10 -31.33 -19.32
N PRO A 10 12.91 -31.78 -19.75
CA PRO A 10 11.65 -31.15 -19.38
C PRO A 10 11.54 -31.00 -17.86
N MET A 11 10.94 -29.90 -17.42
CA MET A 11 10.75 -29.65 -16.00
C MET A 11 9.69 -30.58 -15.42
N ASP A 12 9.96 -31.14 -14.24
CA ASP A 12 9.01 -32.00 -13.52
C ASP A 12 7.80 -31.20 -13.01
N ASP A 13 6.74 -31.91 -12.57
CA ASP A 13 5.50 -31.32 -12.03
C ASP A 13 5.51 -31.10 -10.50
N VAL A 14 6.59 -31.48 -9.82
CA VAL A 14 6.84 -31.22 -8.40
C VAL A 14 7.98 -30.22 -8.25
N TRP A 15 7.70 -29.08 -7.63
CA TRP A 15 8.66 -27.99 -7.47
C TRP A 15 8.95 -27.68 -6.00
N ASP A 16 10.22 -27.77 -5.62
CA ASP A 16 10.70 -27.34 -4.31
C ASP A 16 10.93 -25.83 -4.29
N ILE A 17 9.88 -25.06 -3.98
CA ILE A 17 9.93 -23.60 -3.85
C ILE A 17 9.59 -23.21 -2.41
N PRO A 18 10.50 -22.52 -1.69
CA PRO A 18 10.26 -22.15 -0.30
C PRO A 18 9.17 -21.08 -0.19
N VAL A 19 8.42 -21.13 0.91
CA VAL A 19 7.48 -20.06 1.27
C VAL A 19 8.22 -18.79 1.68
N ILE A 20 7.55 -17.64 1.51
CA ILE A 20 8.13 -16.33 1.85
C ILE A 20 8.26 -16.20 3.38
N ASN A 21 9.50 -16.19 3.87
CA ASN A 21 9.79 -15.94 5.28
C ASN A 21 9.59 -14.46 5.66
N SER A 22 9.69 -14.13 6.95
CA SER A 22 9.43 -12.77 7.46
C SER A 22 10.49 -11.73 7.06
N GLN A 23 11.70 -12.17 6.72
CA GLN A 23 12.83 -11.30 6.36
C GLN A 23 13.01 -11.15 4.84
N ALA A 24 12.32 -11.97 4.04
CA ALA A 24 12.43 -12.02 2.60
C ALA A 24 12.24 -10.64 1.97
N HIS A 25 13.09 -10.33 0.98
CA HIS A 25 13.09 -9.03 0.31
C HIS A 25 11.80 -8.75 -0.46
N GLU A 26 11.21 -9.79 -1.08
CA GLU A 26 9.95 -9.67 -1.80
C GLU A 26 8.73 -9.48 -0.88
N ARG A 27 8.86 -9.66 0.45
CA ARG A 27 7.73 -9.66 1.37
C ARG A 27 7.09 -8.27 1.48
N LEU A 28 5.82 -8.16 1.13
CA LEU A 28 5.02 -6.93 1.25
C LEU A 28 4.18 -6.87 2.53
N GLY A 29 4.17 -7.96 3.31
CA GLY A 29 3.32 -8.10 4.48
C GLY A 29 1.88 -8.57 4.16
N TYR A 30 1.61 -8.96 2.90
CA TYR A 30 0.35 -9.55 2.51
C TYR A 30 0.28 -11.02 2.97
N PRO A 31 -0.77 -11.46 3.72
CA PRO A 31 -0.76 -12.75 4.41
C PRO A 31 -0.55 -13.96 3.50
N THR A 32 -1.11 -13.91 2.29
CA THR A 32 -1.16 -15.04 1.35
C THR A 32 -0.26 -14.85 0.13
N GLN A 33 0.72 -13.96 0.22
CA GLN A 33 1.65 -13.64 -0.87
C GLN A 33 2.34 -14.91 -1.39
N LYS A 34 2.32 -15.08 -2.72
CA LYS A 34 3.04 -16.17 -3.41
C LYS A 34 4.48 -15.73 -3.73
N PRO A 35 5.48 -16.65 -3.63
CA PRO A 35 6.86 -16.37 -4.00
C PRO A 35 7.00 -15.96 -5.47
N GLU A 36 7.83 -14.97 -5.77
CA GLU A 36 8.12 -14.54 -7.15
C GLU A 36 8.64 -15.68 -8.02
N LEU A 37 9.52 -16.52 -7.47
CA LEU A 37 10.13 -17.66 -8.19
C LEU A 37 9.07 -18.64 -8.75
N LEU A 38 7.97 -18.83 -8.02
CA LEU A 38 6.86 -19.67 -8.48
C LEU A 38 6.20 -19.06 -9.72
N LEU A 39 5.89 -17.77 -9.66
CA LEU A 39 5.18 -17.08 -10.73
C LEU A 39 6.07 -16.88 -11.96
N GLU A 40 7.37 -16.68 -11.74
CA GLU A 40 8.38 -16.57 -12.80
C GLU A 40 8.43 -17.84 -13.64
N ARG A 41 8.49 -19.01 -12.97
CA ARG A 41 8.46 -20.31 -13.63
C ARG A 41 7.20 -20.51 -14.44
N VAL A 42 6.03 -20.21 -13.86
CA VAL A 42 4.73 -20.36 -14.55
C VAL A 42 4.63 -19.44 -15.77
N ILE A 43 5.00 -18.17 -15.64
CA ILE A 43 4.88 -17.18 -16.71
C ILE A 43 5.84 -17.50 -17.87
N ASN A 44 7.10 -17.84 -17.57
CA ASN A 44 8.08 -18.17 -18.61
C ASN A 44 7.75 -19.47 -19.34
N ALA A 45 7.16 -20.45 -18.66
CA ALA A 45 6.76 -21.71 -19.28
C ALA A 45 5.47 -21.60 -20.11
N SER A 46 4.62 -20.60 -19.84
CA SER A 46 3.24 -20.55 -20.38
C SER A 46 2.97 -19.35 -21.31
N SER A 47 3.96 -18.49 -21.55
CA SER A 47 3.79 -17.26 -22.35
C SER A 47 5.11 -16.78 -22.94
N ASN A 48 5.06 -15.91 -23.93
CA ASN A 48 6.20 -15.21 -24.53
C ASN A 48 6.23 -13.73 -24.14
N GLU A 49 7.35 -13.05 -24.38
CA GLU A 49 7.41 -11.58 -24.27
C GLU A 49 6.30 -10.95 -25.13
N GLY A 50 5.62 -9.93 -24.61
CA GLY A 50 4.50 -9.26 -25.28
C GLY A 50 3.13 -9.91 -25.07
N ASP A 51 3.04 -11.17 -24.61
CA ASP A 51 1.75 -11.81 -24.29
C ASP A 51 1.07 -11.14 -23.07
N ILE A 52 -0.23 -11.37 -22.92
CA ILE A 52 -1.02 -10.86 -21.80
C ILE A 52 -1.19 -11.92 -20.71
N VAL A 53 -0.78 -11.59 -19.49
CA VAL A 53 -1.05 -12.37 -18.28
C VAL A 53 -2.27 -11.81 -17.56
N LEU A 54 -3.35 -12.60 -17.47
CA LEU A 54 -4.53 -12.27 -16.68
C LEU A 54 -4.48 -12.98 -15.33
N ASP A 55 -4.57 -12.21 -14.25
CA ASP A 55 -4.76 -12.72 -12.89
C ASP A 55 -6.00 -12.07 -12.25
N PRO A 56 -7.15 -12.77 -12.20
CA PRO A 56 -8.39 -12.23 -11.66
C PRO A 56 -8.45 -12.25 -10.12
N PHE A 57 -7.39 -12.71 -9.44
CA PHE A 57 -7.28 -12.75 -7.98
C PHE A 57 -5.88 -12.32 -7.54
N CYS A 58 -5.41 -11.20 -8.10
CA CYS A 58 -3.99 -10.86 -8.08
C CYS A 58 -3.46 -10.47 -6.70
N GLY A 59 -4.32 -10.12 -5.73
CA GLY A 59 -3.93 -9.79 -4.36
C GLY A 59 -2.84 -8.72 -4.33
N CYS A 60 -1.70 -9.02 -3.73
CA CYS A 60 -0.53 -8.11 -3.71
C CYS A 60 0.26 -8.02 -5.04
N GLY A 61 -0.26 -8.59 -6.12
CA GLY A 61 0.25 -8.50 -7.50
C GLY A 61 1.62 -9.10 -7.72
N THR A 62 1.94 -10.24 -7.10
CA THR A 62 3.18 -10.98 -7.45
C THR A 62 3.18 -11.35 -8.94
N SER A 63 2.08 -11.89 -9.46
CA SER A 63 1.91 -12.20 -10.89
C SER A 63 2.13 -10.99 -11.78
N ILE A 64 1.53 -9.85 -11.42
CA ILE A 64 1.64 -8.58 -12.14
C ILE A 64 3.08 -8.07 -12.17
N SER A 65 3.75 -8.08 -11.02
CA SER A 65 5.15 -7.65 -10.92
C SER A 65 6.09 -8.55 -11.71
N VAL A 66 5.86 -9.87 -11.70
CA VAL A 66 6.69 -10.82 -12.45
C VAL A 66 6.40 -10.71 -13.95
N ALA A 67 5.14 -10.59 -14.36
CA ALA A 67 4.76 -10.36 -15.76
C ALA A 67 5.43 -9.09 -16.31
N GLN A 68 5.40 -8.00 -15.54
CA GLN A 68 6.09 -6.76 -15.88
C GLN A 68 7.60 -6.94 -16.04
N ARG A 69 8.26 -7.64 -15.10
CA ARG A 69 9.71 -7.93 -15.16
C ARG A 69 10.08 -8.69 -16.42
N TYR A 70 9.25 -9.65 -16.79
CA TYR A 70 9.41 -10.51 -17.95
C TYR A 70 8.79 -9.93 -19.23
N LYS A 71 8.48 -8.63 -19.26
CA LYS A 71 7.96 -7.91 -20.44
C LYS A 71 6.68 -8.52 -21.04
N ARG A 72 5.83 -9.11 -20.20
CA ARG A 72 4.45 -9.44 -20.56
C ARG A 72 3.56 -8.23 -20.26
N GLN A 73 2.52 -8.07 -21.06
CA GLN A 73 1.38 -7.24 -20.66
C GLN A 73 0.60 -7.95 -19.55
N TRP A 74 -0.19 -7.22 -18.78
CA TRP A 74 -0.90 -7.83 -17.66
C TRP A 74 -2.24 -7.15 -17.40
N ILE A 75 -3.16 -7.94 -16.84
CA ILE A 75 -4.43 -7.49 -16.29
C ILE A 75 -4.57 -8.14 -14.91
N GLY A 76 -4.64 -7.30 -13.87
CA GLY A 76 -4.85 -7.76 -12.50
C GLY A 76 -6.22 -7.30 -12.01
N ILE A 77 -6.95 -8.21 -11.37
CA ILE A 77 -8.24 -7.89 -10.73
C ILE A 77 -8.17 -8.31 -9.27
N ASP A 78 -8.60 -7.41 -8.38
CA ASP A 78 -8.83 -7.70 -6.98
C ASP A 78 -10.01 -6.86 -6.49
N ILE A 79 -10.77 -7.39 -5.53
CA ILE A 79 -11.96 -6.71 -4.99
C ILE A 79 -11.60 -5.59 -4.00
N THR A 80 -10.36 -5.58 -3.47
CA THR A 80 -9.97 -4.66 -2.40
C THR A 80 -9.09 -3.54 -2.90
N HIS A 81 -9.43 -2.29 -2.57
CA HIS A 81 -8.59 -1.13 -2.88
C HIS A 81 -7.22 -1.18 -2.21
N LEU A 82 -7.10 -1.92 -1.08
CA LEU A 82 -5.82 -2.15 -0.42
C LEU A 82 -4.86 -2.93 -1.34
N SER A 83 -5.30 -4.04 -1.92
CA SER A 83 -4.52 -4.83 -2.87
C SER A 83 -4.08 -3.99 -4.05
N ILE A 84 -5.02 -3.24 -4.66
CA ILE A 84 -4.73 -2.37 -5.81
C ILE A 84 -3.67 -1.33 -5.46
N ASN A 85 -3.73 -0.71 -4.28
CA ASN A 85 -2.70 0.24 -3.87
C ASN A 85 -1.33 -0.41 -3.61
N LEU A 86 -1.30 -1.61 -3.00
CA LEU A 86 -0.05 -2.36 -2.84
C LEU A 86 0.60 -2.65 -4.20
N ILE A 87 -0.21 -3.00 -5.22
CA ILE A 87 0.26 -3.20 -6.58
C ILE A 87 0.82 -1.90 -7.16
N LYS A 88 0.09 -0.78 -7.01
CA LYS A 88 0.54 0.55 -7.50
C LYS A 88 1.90 0.91 -6.91
N GLN A 89 2.08 0.73 -5.60
CA GLN A 89 3.36 0.99 -4.93
C GLN A 89 4.45 0.03 -5.38
N ARG A 90 4.15 -1.27 -5.49
CA ARG A 90 5.11 -2.26 -5.99
C ARG A 90 5.60 -1.93 -7.40
N LEU A 91 4.71 -1.54 -8.30
CA LEU A 91 5.04 -1.16 -9.67
C LEU A 91 5.87 0.13 -9.72
N LYS A 92 5.54 1.11 -8.87
CA LYS A 92 6.32 2.35 -8.75
C LYS A 92 7.72 2.08 -8.19
N ASP A 93 7.83 1.30 -7.12
CA ASP A 93 9.10 1.02 -6.44
C ASP A 93 10.04 0.18 -7.31
N ALA A 94 9.52 -0.85 -7.98
CA ALA A 94 10.33 -1.79 -8.75
C ALA A 94 10.62 -1.32 -10.18
N PHE A 95 9.69 -0.60 -10.81
CA PHE A 95 9.75 -0.28 -12.25
C PHE A 95 9.55 1.21 -12.57
N ASN A 96 9.33 2.06 -11.56
CA ASN A 96 9.01 3.47 -11.73
C ASN A 96 7.79 3.73 -12.64
N LEU A 97 6.79 2.84 -12.58
CA LEU A 97 5.55 2.95 -13.33
C LEU A 97 4.48 3.70 -12.52
N GLU A 98 3.76 4.57 -13.20
CA GLU A 98 2.73 5.42 -12.60
C GLU A 98 1.36 5.19 -13.25
N SER A 99 0.32 5.15 -12.40
CA SER A 99 -1.07 5.08 -12.86
C SER A 99 -1.42 6.30 -13.73
N LYS A 100 -2.27 6.10 -14.74
CA LYS A 100 -2.66 7.08 -15.77
C LYS A 100 -1.55 7.49 -16.76
N LYS A 101 -0.30 7.10 -16.51
CA LYS A 101 0.83 7.29 -17.42
C LYS A 101 1.21 5.97 -18.10
N ASP A 102 1.47 4.94 -17.30
CA ASP A 102 2.00 3.66 -17.76
C ASP A 102 0.96 2.53 -17.70
N TYR A 103 -0.02 2.63 -16.78
CA TYR A 103 -1.12 1.68 -16.65
C TYR A 103 -2.41 2.35 -16.15
N LEU A 104 -3.56 1.70 -16.36
CA LEU A 104 -4.87 2.17 -15.91
C LEU A 104 -5.30 1.41 -14.65
N VAL A 105 -6.01 2.11 -13.77
CA VAL A 105 -6.70 1.51 -12.62
C VAL A 105 -8.18 1.80 -12.79
N ILE A 106 -9.00 0.75 -12.84
CA ILE A 106 -10.43 0.85 -13.10
C ILE A 106 -11.18 0.49 -11.81
N GLY A 107 -12.20 1.28 -11.47
CA GLY A 107 -13.09 1.02 -10.33
C GLY A 107 -12.69 1.71 -9.02
N GLU A 108 -11.63 2.53 -9.00
CA GLU A 108 -11.36 3.44 -7.88
C GLU A 108 -12.13 4.75 -8.05
N PRO A 109 -12.61 5.38 -6.96
CA PRO A 109 -13.09 6.75 -7.04
C PRO A 109 -12.01 7.71 -7.54
N GLU A 110 -12.38 8.52 -8.55
CA GLU A 110 -11.51 9.55 -9.12
C GLU A 110 -11.89 10.97 -8.69
N ASP A 111 -13.07 11.13 -8.11
CA ASP A 111 -13.59 12.40 -7.63
C ASP A 111 -14.42 12.24 -6.35
N LEU A 112 -14.88 13.37 -5.81
CA LEU A 112 -15.65 13.40 -4.57
C LEU A 112 -17.02 12.73 -4.70
N ALA A 113 -17.62 12.73 -5.89
CA ALA A 113 -18.90 12.07 -6.13
C ALA A 113 -18.75 10.55 -6.06
N GLY A 114 -17.75 9.99 -6.73
CA GLY A 114 -17.40 8.57 -6.64
C GLY A 114 -17.00 8.16 -5.24
N ALA A 115 -16.30 9.03 -4.49
CA ALA A 115 -15.93 8.75 -3.11
C ALA A 115 -17.16 8.65 -2.19
N ARG A 116 -18.15 9.52 -2.39
CA ARG A 116 -19.44 9.47 -1.68
C ARG A 116 -20.25 8.23 -2.06
N GLU A 117 -20.28 7.87 -3.34
CA GLU A 117 -20.96 6.68 -3.82
C GLU A 117 -20.38 5.40 -3.19
N LEU A 118 -19.04 5.27 -3.19
CA LEU A 118 -18.35 4.16 -2.54
C LEU A 118 -18.69 4.11 -1.04
N ALA A 119 -18.71 5.26 -0.36
CA ALA A 119 -19.07 5.35 1.05
C ALA A 119 -20.52 4.91 1.33
N SER A 120 -21.47 5.23 0.45
CA SER A 120 -22.88 4.80 0.59
C SER A 120 -23.09 3.32 0.31
N GLN A 121 -22.36 2.78 -0.67
CA GLN A 121 -22.49 1.36 -1.05
C GLN A 121 -21.80 0.44 -0.03
N ASN A 122 -20.58 0.76 0.37
CA ASN A 122 -19.80 -0.08 1.26
C ASN A 122 -18.79 0.73 2.09
N ARG A 123 -19.16 0.99 3.35
CA ARG A 123 -18.33 1.74 4.31
C ARG A 123 -16.94 1.13 4.51
N TYR A 124 -16.81 -0.20 4.51
CA TYR A 124 -15.52 -0.87 4.69
C TYR A 124 -14.60 -0.70 3.49
N GLN A 125 -15.15 -0.80 2.27
CA GLN A 125 -14.39 -0.53 1.05
C GLN A 125 -13.96 0.94 0.99
N PHE A 126 -14.85 1.87 1.33
CA PHE A 126 -14.49 3.28 1.45
C PHE A 126 -13.37 3.51 2.47
N GLN A 127 -13.44 2.87 3.64
CA GLN A 127 -12.41 2.96 4.66
C GLN A 127 -11.05 2.47 4.14
N TRP A 128 -11.00 1.28 3.52
CA TRP A 128 -9.77 0.75 2.95
C TRP A 128 -9.21 1.60 1.82
N TRP A 129 -10.08 2.10 0.95
CA TRP A 129 -9.70 3.03 -0.11
C TRP A 129 -9.12 4.34 0.46
N ALA A 130 -9.77 4.94 1.45
CA ALA A 130 -9.29 6.17 2.09
C ALA A 130 -7.94 5.98 2.79
N LEU A 131 -7.72 4.84 3.48
CA LEU A 131 -6.43 4.49 4.06
C LEU A 131 -5.34 4.34 2.97
N ALA A 132 -5.70 3.76 1.83
CA ALA A 132 -4.78 3.60 0.71
C ALA A 132 -4.28 4.94 0.15
N LEU A 133 -5.12 5.99 0.10
CA LEU A 133 -4.70 7.32 -0.39
C LEU A 133 -3.50 7.92 0.37
N VAL A 134 -3.32 7.52 1.63
CA VAL A 134 -2.25 7.97 2.53
C VAL A 134 -1.23 6.87 2.84
N ASN A 135 -1.26 5.74 2.13
CA ASN A 135 -0.41 4.57 2.36
C ASN A 135 -0.48 4.03 3.80
N ALA A 136 -1.64 4.15 4.45
CA ALA A 136 -1.85 3.58 5.77
C ALA A 136 -2.09 2.08 5.69
N ARG A 137 -1.48 1.33 6.59
CA ARG A 137 -1.77 -0.09 6.80
C ARG A 137 -3.07 -0.21 7.60
N PRO A 138 -4.06 -0.99 7.15
CA PRO A 138 -5.27 -1.23 7.92
C PRO A 138 -4.95 -1.82 9.29
N TYR A 139 -5.73 -1.43 10.29
CA TYR A 139 -5.66 -2.04 11.60
C TYR A 139 -6.19 -3.48 11.51
N GLY A 140 -5.32 -4.47 11.82
CA GLY A 140 -5.56 -5.89 11.61
C GLY A 140 -6.77 -6.46 12.36
N ASP A 141 -7.25 -7.61 11.87
CA ASP A 141 -8.47 -8.35 12.22
C ASP A 141 -9.11 -7.92 13.55
N LYS A 142 -10.14 -7.07 13.43
CA LYS A 142 -11.03 -6.73 14.53
C LYS A 142 -11.48 -8.03 15.21
N VAL A 143 -11.09 -8.23 16.47
CA VAL A 143 -11.90 -9.04 17.36
C VAL A 143 -13.29 -8.40 17.35
N LYS A 144 -14.26 -9.13 16.82
CA LYS A 144 -15.63 -8.68 16.56
C LYS A 144 -16.18 -7.98 17.82
N GLY A 145 -16.25 -6.64 17.82
CA GLY A 145 -16.96 -5.87 18.85
C GLY A 145 -16.19 -4.80 19.64
N SER A 146 -14.88 -4.61 19.51
CA SER A 146 -14.22 -3.42 20.11
C SER A 146 -13.99 -2.32 19.06
N ASP A 147 -14.73 -1.22 19.19
CA ASP A 147 -14.43 0.00 18.45
C ASP A 147 -13.26 0.71 19.15
N THR A 148 -12.04 0.43 18.68
CA THR A 148 -10.82 1.02 19.22
C THR A 148 -10.65 2.48 18.79
N GLY A 149 -11.45 2.95 17.81
CA GLY A 149 -11.29 4.24 17.16
C GLY A 149 -10.10 4.32 16.19
N ILE A 150 -9.51 3.16 15.82
CA ILE A 150 -8.33 3.07 14.94
C ILE A 150 -8.71 2.31 13.68
N ASP A 151 -8.51 2.93 12.52
CA ASP A 151 -8.77 2.32 11.22
C ASP A 151 -7.49 1.87 10.52
N GLY A 152 -6.37 2.56 10.76
CA GLY A 152 -5.07 2.17 10.24
C GLY A 152 -3.90 2.86 10.94
N TYR A 153 -2.70 2.48 10.50
CA TYR A 153 -1.45 3.07 10.95
C TYR A 153 -0.58 3.49 9.77
N ILE A 154 0.13 4.59 9.94
CA ILE A 154 1.29 4.94 9.12
C ILE A 154 2.50 4.86 10.04
N TYR A 155 3.57 4.18 9.63
CA TYR A 155 4.81 4.22 10.39
C TYR A 155 5.81 5.13 9.71
N PHE A 156 6.58 5.82 10.53
CA PHE A 156 7.62 6.75 10.11
C PHE A 156 8.81 6.64 11.08
N SER A 157 9.92 7.26 10.73
CA SER A 157 11.10 7.33 11.59
C SER A 157 11.52 8.78 11.76
N ASP A 158 11.91 9.09 13.00
CA ASP A 158 12.46 10.35 13.47
C ASP A 158 13.90 10.19 13.99
N GLU A 159 14.43 8.97 14.02
CA GLU A 159 15.77 8.55 14.42
C GLU A 159 16.20 7.30 13.64
N GLU A 160 17.51 7.07 13.44
CA GLU A 160 18.07 6.00 12.58
C GLU A 160 17.55 4.57 12.87
N ASN A 161 16.99 4.29 14.06
CA ASN A 161 16.49 2.96 14.42
C ASN A 161 15.18 2.94 15.24
N LYS A 162 14.50 4.08 15.39
CA LYS A 162 13.25 4.16 16.16
C LYS A 162 12.05 4.35 15.24
N TYR A 163 11.17 3.35 15.24
CA TYR A 163 9.92 3.41 14.50
C TYR A 163 8.85 4.09 15.36
N GLN A 164 8.26 5.13 14.79
CA GLN A 164 7.10 5.80 15.34
C GLN A 164 5.86 5.45 14.51
N ARG A 165 4.69 5.65 15.09
CA ARG A 165 3.41 5.40 14.43
C ARG A 165 2.50 6.61 14.50
N ALA A 166 1.83 6.89 13.39
CA ALA A 166 0.66 7.73 13.30
C ALA A 166 -0.60 6.86 13.24
N ILE A 167 -1.62 7.24 14.00
CA ILE A 167 -2.95 6.62 13.96
C ILE A 167 -3.79 7.28 12.88
N VAL A 168 -4.49 6.48 12.09
CA VAL A 168 -5.43 6.96 11.09
C VAL A 168 -6.84 6.51 11.47
N GLN A 169 -7.77 7.47 11.44
CA GLN A 169 -9.20 7.26 11.58
C GLN A 169 -9.90 7.77 10.32
N VAL A 170 -10.92 7.06 9.84
CA VAL A 170 -11.67 7.40 8.63
C VAL A 170 -13.14 7.63 8.98
N LYS A 171 -13.71 8.74 8.52
CA LYS A 171 -15.13 9.10 8.72
C LYS A 171 -15.79 9.47 7.40
N SER A 172 -16.75 8.66 6.96
CA SER A 172 -17.51 8.90 5.72
C SER A 172 -18.61 9.96 5.84
N GLY A 173 -18.91 10.44 7.06
CA GLY A 173 -19.86 11.53 7.28
C GLY A 173 -20.20 11.72 8.77
N GLY A 174 -20.94 12.79 9.07
CA GLY A 174 -21.32 13.18 10.43
C GLY A 174 -20.12 13.54 11.30
N VAL A 175 -19.07 14.11 10.70
CA VAL A 175 -17.83 14.41 11.42
C VAL A 175 -18.03 15.64 12.30
N SER A 176 -17.48 15.61 13.51
CA SER A 176 -17.67 16.66 14.49
C SER A 176 -16.41 16.91 15.33
N VAL A 177 -16.45 17.97 16.15
CA VAL A 177 -15.39 18.22 17.14
C VAL A 177 -15.24 17.08 18.15
N LYS A 178 -16.30 16.29 18.38
CA LYS A 178 -16.22 15.12 19.26
C LYS A 178 -15.26 14.08 18.70
N ASP A 179 -15.30 13.81 17.40
CA ASP A 179 -14.39 12.85 16.75
C ASP A 179 -12.92 13.29 16.88
N ILE A 180 -12.65 14.60 16.81
CA ILE A 180 -11.31 15.16 17.03
C ILE A 180 -10.83 14.92 18.47
N ARG A 181 -11.70 15.13 19.45
CA ARG A 181 -11.37 14.87 20.87
C ARG A 181 -11.13 13.38 21.11
N ASP A 182 -12.02 12.55 20.60
CA ASP A 182 -11.94 11.09 20.73
C ASP A 182 -10.64 10.57 20.10
N LEU A 183 -10.30 11.00 18.88
CA LEU A 183 -9.01 10.69 18.25
C LEU A 183 -7.83 11.19 19.09
N GLY A 184 -7.93 12.41 19.65
CA GLY A 184 -6.95 12.94 20.59
C GLY A 184 -6.69 12.01 21.79
N HIS A 185 -7.75 11.46 22.39
CA HIS A 185 -7.64 10.49 23.47
C HIS A 185 -7.08 9.14 23.00
N VAL A 186 -7.40 8.70 21.79
CA VAL A 186 -6.84 7.48 21.20
C VAL A 186 -5.33 7.63 21.00
N ILE A 187 -4.86 8.78 20.49
CA ILE A 187 -3.42 9.07 20.34
C ILE A 187 -2.69 8.93 21.68
N GLU A 188 -3.24 9.53 22.74
CA GLU A 188 -2.68 9.47 24.10
C GLU A 188 -2.70 8.06 24.68
N ARG A 189 -3.84 7.35 24.59
CA ARG A 189 -4.02 5.98 25.06
C ARG A 189 -3.03 5.01 24.41
N GLU A 190 -2.86 5.15 23.09
CA GLU A 190 -2.00 4.30 22.28
C GLU A 190 -0.53 4.76 22.29
N LYS A 191 -0.19 5.86 22.96
CA LYS A 191 1.14 6.48 22.92
C LYS A 191 1.63 6.68 21.47
N SER A 192 0.73 7.09 20.58
CA SER A 192 1.05 7.43 19.21
C SER A 192 1.51 8.89 19.15
N GLU A 193 2.42 9.19 18.23
CA GLU A 193 2.98 10.53 18.13
C GLU A 193 2.07 11.49 17.35
N ILE A 194 1.34 10.96 16.36
CA ILE A 194 0.50 11.73 15.44
C ILE A 194 -0.84 11.00 15.25
N GLY A 195 -1.93 11.74 15.11
CA GLY A 195 -3.21 11.23 14.65
C GLY A 195 -3.71 11.96 13.41
N ILE A 196 -4.34 11.22 12.51
CA ILE A 196 -4.83 11.70 11.23
C ILE A 196 -6.30 11.27 11.09
N LEU A 197 -7.18 12.24 10.97
CA LEU A 197 -8.57 12.01 10.59
C LEU A 197 -8.72 12.22 9.08
N ILE A 198 -9.20 11.20 8.36
CA ILE A 198 -9.60 11.30 6.96
C ILE A 198 -11.11 11.40 6.88
N THR A 199 -11.65 12.38 6.13
CA THR A 199 -13.11 12.57 6.05
C THR A 199 -13.63 13.07 4.70
N LEU A 200 -14.89 12.75 4.38
CA LEU A 200 -15.61 13.29 3.22
C LEU A 200 -16.15 14.71 3.44
N GLU A 201 -16.26 15.14 4.69
CA GLU A 201 -16.88 16.42 5.06
C GLU A 201 -15.81 17.46 5.40
N SER A 202 -16.02 18.71 5.01
CA SER A 202 -15.11 19.80 5.33
C SER A 202 -14.98 20.01 6.84
N ALA A 203 -13.75 20.22 7.32
CA ALA A 203 -13.50 20.47 8.72
C ALA A 203 -14.11 21.81 9.18
N THR A 204 -14.88 21.78 10.26
CA THR A 204 -15.44 23.01 10.85
C THR A 204 -14.36 23.79 11.62
N LYS A 205 -14.53 25.11 11.80
CA LYS A 205 -13.60 25.93 12.60
C LYS A 205 -13.35 25.38 14.02
N PRO A 206 -14.37 24.90 14.77
CA PRO A 206 -14.14 24.24 16.06
C PRO A 206 -13.25 23.00 15.97
N MET A 207 -13.42 22.16 14.94
CA MET A 207 -12.58 20.98 14.73
C MET A 207 -11.12 21.36 14.49
N ILE A 208 -10.89 22.34 13.60
CA ILE A 208 -9.53 22.84 13.30
C ILE A 208 -8.86 23.39 14.56
N LYS A 209 -9.60 24.18 15.35
CA LYS A 209 -9.10 24.74 16.61
C LYS A 209 -8.76 23.63 17.63
N GLU A 210 -9.61 22.63 17.77
CA GLU A 210 -9.39 21.49 18.67
C GLU A 210 -8.15 20.67 18.24
N ALA A 211 -8.01 20.39 16.95
CA ALA A 211 -6.85 19.71 16.40
C ALA A 211 -5.55 20.48 16.67
N PHE A 212 -5.57 21.79 16.41
CA PHE A 212 -4.42 22.68 16.65
C PHE A 212 -4.00 22.73 18.12
N GLN A 213 -4.94 22.64 19.07
CA GLN A 213 -4.66 22.65 20.51
C GLN A 213 -3.86 21.42 20.98
N LYS A 214 -3.86 20.31 20.22
CA LYS A 214 -2.99 19.16 20.50
C LYS A 214 -1.52 19.44 20.23
N GLY A 215 -1.20 20.57 19.59
CA GLY A 215 0.14 21.05 19.39
C GLY A 215 0.87 20.31 18.28
N TYR A 216 2.19 20.24 18.42
CA TYR A 216 3.08 19.70 17.40
C TYR A 216 3.92 18.57 17.99
N TYR A 217 4.06 17.53 17.19
CA TYR A 217 5.13 16.58 17.36
C TYR A 217 6.43 17.18 16.79
N LYS A 218 7.52 17.06 17.56
CA LYS A 218 8.85 17.54 17.20
C LYS A 218 9.74 16.32 17.02
N ALA A 219 10.22 16.12 15.79
CA ALA A 219 11.18 15.07 15.50
C ALA A 219 12.57 15.50 15.96
N ASP A 220 13.33 14.57 16.54
CA ASP A 220 14.64 14.87 17.13
C ASP A 220 15.74 15.06 16.06
N THR A 221 15.74 14.23 15.00
CA THR A 221 16.77 14.32 13.94
C THR A 221 16.32 15.09 12.71
N ILE A 222 15.03 15.05 12.36
CA ILE A 222 14.47 15.75 11.20
C ILE A 222 13.87 17.08 11.65
N LYS A 223 14.51 18.18 11.28
CA LYS A 223 14.04 19.53 11.60
C LYS A 223 12.64 19.77 11.04
N GLY A 224 11.64 19.89 11.91
CA GLY A 224 10.26 20.20 11.52
C GLY A 224 9.30 20.16 12.71
N ASN A 225 8.22 20.94 12.61
CA ASN A 225 7.07 20.85 13.52
C ASN A 225 5.92 20.20 12.75
N TYR A 226 5.48 19.02 13.20
CA TYR A 226 4.42 18.27 12.54
C TYR A 226 3.16 18.37 13.39
N PRO A 227 1.99 18.77 12.85
CA PRO A 227 0.77 18.86 13.65
C PRO A 227 0.45 17.50 14.27
N LYS A 228 0.26 17.47 15.58
CA LYS A 228 0.02 16.24 16.35
C LYS A 228 -1.32 15.59 15.99
N LEU A 229 -2.31 16.41 15.63
CA LEU A 229 -3.60 15.94 15.13
C LEU A 229 -3.91 16.68 13.82
N GLN A 230 -4.12 15.91 12.76
CA GLN A 230 -4.36 16.41 11.40
C GLN A 230 -5.75 15.99 10.95
N ILE A 231 -6.40 16.86 10.16
CA ILE A 231 -7.66 16.57 9.48
C ILE A 231 -7.38 16.71 8.00
N LEU A 232 -7.59 15.64 7.25
CA LEU A 232 -7.44 15.60 5.79
C LEU A 232 -8.79 15.24 5.19
N THR A 233 -9.31 16.09 4.32
CA THR A 233 -10.50 15.74 3.56
C THR A 233 -10.12 14.90 2.34
N ILE A 234 -11.08 14.15 1.80
CA ILE A 234 -10.89 13.45 0.52
C ILE A 234 -10.55 14.45 -0.60
N GLU A 235 -11.09 15.66 -0.54
CA GLU A 235 -10.78 16.74 -1.48
C GLU A 235 -9.32 17.19 -1.38
N ASP A 236 -8.79 17.38 -0.16
CA ASP A 236 -7.38 17.69 0.07
C ASP A 236 -6.46 16.59 -0.51
N LEU A 237 -6.83 15.32 -0.28
CA LEU A 237 -6.07 14.17 -0.79
C LEU A 237 -6.08 14.10 -2.33
N PHE A 238 -7.20 14.45 -2.97
CA PHE A 238 -7.26 14.57 -4.44
C PHE A 238 -6.48 15.77 -4.97
N ALA A 239 -6.40 16.86 -4.21
CA ALA A 239 -5.54 18.00 -4.51
C ALA A 239 -4.04 17.70 -4.34
N GLY A 240 -3.69 16.51 -3.86
CA GLY A 240 -2.32 16.04 -3.70
C GLY A 240 -1.74 16.29 -2.30
N GLU A 241 -2.54 16.78 -1.35
CA GLU A 241 -2.11 16.88 0.03
C GLU A 241 -1.80 15.50 0.62
N LYS A 242 -0.84 15.45 1.53
CA LYS A 242 -0.40 14.23 2.23
C LYS A 242 -0.29 14.52 3.72
N PRO A 243 -0.42 13.49 4.58
CA PRO A 243 -0.14 13.63 5.99
C PRO A 243 1.24 14.25 6.23
N GLN A 244 1.29 15.28 7.06
CA GLN A 244 2.52 15.92 7.49
C GLN A 244 3.14 15.08 8.60
N ILE A 245 4.01 14.16 8.21
CA ILE A 245 4.76 13.28 9.10
C ILE A 245 6.24 13.33 8.73
N PRO A 246 7.16 13.02 9.67
CA PRO A 246 8.57 12.81 9.32
C PRO A 246 8.73 11.73 8.26
N ALA A 247 9.93 11.64 7.67
CA ALA A 247 10.23 10.77 6.54
C ALA A 247 9.52 9.40 6.64
N MET A 248 8.63 9.13 5.67
CA MET A 248 7.94 7.85 5.60
C MET A 248 8.97 6.77 5.35
N ILE A 249 9.04 5.80 6.24
CA ILE A 249 9.68 4.53 5.89
C ILE A 249 8.67 3.81 5.01
N SER A 250 9.06 3.54 3.76
CA SER A 250 8.25 2.66 2.92
C SER A 250 8.15 1.30 3.60
N HIS A 251 6.92 0.89 3.85
CA HIS A 251 6.57 -0.42 4.42
C HIS A 251 6.82 -1.57 3.46
N THR A 252 6.89 -1.24 2.18
CA THR A 252 7.53 -2.08 1.18
C THR A 252 9.02 -1.88 1.39
N LYS A 253 9.75 -2.92 1.84
CA LYS A 253 11.19 -2.95 1.57
C LYS A 253 11.30 -2.63 0.08
N LYS A 254 12.04 -1.56 -0.29
CA LYS A 254 12.33 -1.28 -1.69
C LYS A 254 12.69 -2.61 -2.32
N ALA A 255 11.90 -3.06 -3.29
CA ALA A 255 12.41 -4.06 -4.21
C ALA A 255 13.72 -3.44 -4.74
N PRO A 256 14.86 -4.13 -4.67
CA PRO A 256 16.04 -3.61 -5.34
C PRO A 256 15.65 -3.29 -6.78
N ALA A 257 16.17 -2.19 -7.32
CA ALA A 257 16.09 -1.94 -8.75
C ALA A 257 16.87 -3.06 -9.43
N VAL A 258 16.22 -4.20 -9.71
CA VAL A 258 16.82 -5.29 -10.47
C VAL A 258 16.70 -4.91 -11.93
N TYR A 259 17.54 -3.97 -12.36
CA TYR A 259 18.08 -4.01 -13.71
C TYR A 259 19.25 -4.97 -13.70
N GLN A 260 18.94 -6.26 -13.72
CA GLN A 260 19.81 -7.26 -14.30
C GLN A 260 18.89 -8.14 -15.15
N THR A 261 18.91 -7.90 -16.46
CA THR A 261 18.70 -8.98 -17.42
C THR A 261 19.53 -10.18 -16.95
N PRO A 262 19.04 -11.42 -17.04
CA PRO A 262 19.90 -12.56 -16.87
C PRO A 262 21.02 -12.43 -17.90
N THR A 263 22.23 -12.10 -17.45
CA THR A 263 23.42 -12.43 -18.21
C THR A 263 23.41 -13.95 -18.35
N GLU A 264 23.39 -14.39 -19.59
CA GLU A 264 23.88 -15.72 -19.97
C GLU A 264 25.22 -15.92 -19.27
N GLU A 265 25.25 -16.78 -18.25
CA GLU A 265 26.42 -17.49 -17.74
C GLU A 265 26.00 -18.29 -16.49
N LEU A 266 25.43 -19.47 -16.73
CA LEU A 266 25.66 -20.61 -15.85
C LEU A 266 26.75 -21.44 -16.53
N GLU A 267 28.01 -21.09 -16.27
CA GLU A 267 29.11 -22.03 -16.47
C GLU A 267 28.97 -23.18 -15.45
N TYR A 268 29.26 -24.38 -15.96
CA TYR A 268 29.01 -25.72 -15.42
C TYR A 268 29.52 -26.00 -14.00
#